data_AF-A0A6P3Y2E4-F1
#
_entry.id   AF-A0A6P3Y2E4-F1
#
_cell.length_a   1.000
_cell.length_b   1.000
_cell.length_c   1.000
_cell.angle_alpha   90.00
_cell.angle_beta   90.00
_cell.angle_gamma   90.00
#
_symmetry.space_group_name_H-M   'P 1'
#
loop_
_entity.id
_entity.type
_entity.pdbx_description
1 polymer ?
#
loop_
_entity_poly.entity_id
_entity_poly.type
_entity_poly.pdbx_seq_one_letter_code
_entity_poly.pdbx_strand_id
1 'polypeptide(L)'
;MMSVERDVSLVLMAVACLLVEHCAPSCLGKSVLRSGSISCEEKQIILNEHNRLRQLVALGQIHGQPSAANMMEMIWDDELAAIAQRWADRCAESHDSLRNVRRFAVGQNIARTWTTRPPGLYDGEPNWRRQISSWFNEVQYYHTGYSKATGHYTQLVWGDTFLLGCGYSFYYDPARGYTKNYVCNYGPSGNVLGYQPYKSGQPACGSYGMSYSNRYAGLCSRGSYYHLGALCVYG
;
A
#
# COMPACT_ATOMS: atom_id res chain seq x y z
N MET A 1 -50.46 -32.77 -25.39
CA MET A 1 -51.02 -31.77 -24.45
C MET A 1 -49.94 -31.45 -23.44
N MET A 2 -49.75 -30.17 -23.16
CA MET A 2 -48.53 -29.51 -22.66
C MET A 2 -47.93 -30.10 -21.38
N SER A 3 -46.65 -30.49 -21.46
CA SER A 3 -45.69 -30.38 -20.35
C SER A 3 -45.12 -28.96 -20.39
N VAL A 4 -45.02 -28.28 -19.24
CA VAL A 4 -43.92 -27.39 -18.82
C VAL A 4 -44.32 -26.86 -17.43
N GLU A 5 -43.93 -27.55 -16.36
CA GLU A 5 -43.75 -26.91 -15.06
C GLU A 5 -42.35 -26.30 -15.09
N ARG A 6 -42.26 -24.96 -15.13
CA ARG A 6 -40.99 -24.24 -15.12
C ARG A 6 -40.61 -23.93 -13.67
N ASP A 7 -39.51 -24.54 -13.24
CA ASP A 7 -38.74 -24.24 -12.05
C ASP A 7 -38.60 -22.74 -11.80
N VAL A 8 -39.34 -22.23 -10.81
CA VAL A 8 -39.24 -20.84 -10.32
C VAL A 8 -38.03 -20.67 -9.37
N SER A 9 -37.36 -21.77 -8.98
CA SER A 9 -36.21 -21.73 -8.04
C SER A 9 -34.90 -21.24 -8.66
N LEU A 10 -34.72 -21.27 -9.98
CA LEU A 10 -33.43 -20.86 -10.59
C LEU A 10 -33.29 -19.34 -10.80
N VAL A 11 -34.38 -18.58 -10.74
CA VAL A 11 -34.35 -17.13 -11.05
C VAL A 11 -33.92 -16.30 -9.85
N LEU A 12 -34.03 -16.82 -8.62
CA LEU A 12 -33.66 -16.07 -7.40
C LEU A 12 -32.14 -15.99 -7.15
N MET A 13 -31.34 -16.92 -7.67
CA MET A 13 -29.87 -16.90 -7.51
C MET A 13 -29.16 -15.97 -8.50
N ALA A 14 -29.81 -15.59 -9.60
CA ALA A 14 -29.22 -14.71 -10.62
C ALA A 14 -29.46 -13.21 -10.35
N VAL A 15 -30.42 -12.86 -9.49
CA VAL A 15 -30.80 -11.45 -9.22
C VAL A 15 -29.98 -10.82 -8.09
N ALA A 16 -29.32 -11.60 -7.23
CA ALA A 16 -28.43 -11.06 -6.20
C ALA A 16 -27.13 -10.44 -6.76
N CYS A 17 -26.81 -10.71 -8.04
CA CYS A 17 -25.62 -10.21 -8.72
C CYS A 17 -25.88 -8.93 -9.54
N LEU A 18 -27.02 -8.24 -9.34
CA LEU A 18 -27.38 -7.01 -10.07
C LEU A 18 -27.30 -5.72 -9.22
N LEU A 19 -26.72 -5.79 -8.02
CA LEU A 19 -26.30 -4.62 -7.22
C LEU A 19 -24.77 -4.48 -7.24
N VAL A 20 -24.19 -4.55 -8.44
CA VAL A 20 -22.74 -4.70 -8.68
C VAL A 20 -21.98 -3.42 -8.36
N GLU A 21 -21.34 -3.39 -7.20
CA GLU A 21 -19.93 -3.01 -7.14
C GLU A 21 -19.07 -4.27 -6.94
N HIS A 22 -18.70 -4.88 -8.07
CA HIS A 22 -17.52 -5.72 -8.27
C HIS A 22 -17.24 -6.86 -7.26
N CYS A 23 -18.12 -7.85 -7.17
CA CYS A 23 -17.73 -9.17 -6.66
C CYS A 23 -16.96 -9.96 -7.72
N ALA A 24 -15.90 -9.38 -8.31
CA ALA A 24 -15.06 -10.17 -9.21
C ALA A 24 -14.26 -11.19 -8.36
N PRO A 25 -13.99 -12.39 -8.88
CA PRO A 25 -13.59 -13.54 -8.06
C PRO A 25 -12.28 -13.28 -7.33
N SER A 26 -12.29 -13.55 -6.02
CA SER A 26 -11.08 -13.59 -5.20
C SER A 26 -10.18 -14.72 -5.70
N CYS A 27 -8.93 -14.41 -6.01
CA CYS A 27 -7.85 -15.37 -6.23
C CYS A 27 -8.23 -16.63 -7.06
N LEU A 28 -8.60 -16.46 -8.34
CA LEU A 28 -8.98 -17.56 -9.23
C LEU A 28 -7.95 -18.72 -9.20
N GLY A 29 -8.42 -19.92 -8.89
CA GLY A 29 -7.60 -21.14 -8.85
C GLY A 29 -6.66 -21.27 -7.64
N LYS A 30 -6.81 -20.40 -6.64
CA LYS A 30 -5.98 -20.36 -5.43
C LYS A 30 -6.87 -20.40 -4.19
N SER A 31 -6.34 -20.89 -3.07
CA SER A 31 -7.11 -21.00 -1.82
C SER A 31 -6.68 -19.92 -0.84
N VAL A 32 -7.55 -18.93 -0.59
CA VAL A 32 -7.27 -17.88 0.39
C VAL A 32 -7.29 -18.46 1.81
N LEU A 33 -6.24 -18.20 2.58
CA LEU A 33 -6.05 -18.66 3.96
C LEU A 33 -6.22 -17.51 4.97
N ARG A 34 -5.82 -16.30 4.59
CA ARG A 34 -6.09 -15.05 5.31
C ARG A 34 -6.35 -13.94 4.30
N SER A 35 -7.43 -13.23 4.49
CA SER A 35 -7.78 -12.00 3.77
C SER A 35 -8.66 -11.18 4.72
N GLY A 36 -8.67 -9.88 4.55
CA GLY A 36 -9.41 -8.98 5.43
C GLY A 36 -8.64 -7.71 5.74
N SER A 37 -9.30 -6.81 6.46
CA SER A 37 -8.77 -5.49 6.76
C SER A 37 -7.49 -5.54 7.59
N ILE A 38 -6.55 -4.67 7.25
CA ILE A 38 -5.36 -4.39 8.05
C ILE A 38 -5.78 -3.94 9.46
N SER A 39 -5.28 -4.62 10.48
CA SER A 39 -5.57 -4.33 11.87
C SER A 39 -5.03 -2.97 12.28
N CYS A 40 -5.55 -2.41 13.36
CA CYS A 40 -5.07 -1.14 13.90
C CYS A 40 -3.58 -1.14 14.25
N GLU A 41 -3.10 -2.24 14.83
CA GLU A 41 -1.68 -2.42 15.13
C GLU A 41 -0.84 -2.48 13.84
N GLU A 42 -1.31 -3.22 12.83
CA GLU A 42 -0.64 -3.31 11.54
C GLU A 42 -0.58 -1.94 10.83
N LYS A 43 -1.67 -1.16 10.83
CA LYS A 43 -1.70 0.22 10.29
C LYS A 43 -0.61 1.08 10.94
N GLN A 44 -0.49 1.02 12.26
CA GLN A 44 0.54 1.77 12.99
C GLN A 44 1.95 1.30 12.66
N ILE A 45 2.19 -0.01 12.58
CA ILE A 45 3.49 -0.57 12.18
C ILE A 45 3.88 -0.05 10.78
N ILE A 46 2.94 -0.10 9.84
CA ILE A 46 3.15 0.34 8.46
C ILE A 46 3.49 1.82 8.40
N LEU A 47 2.66 2.68 9.01
CA LEU A 47 2.88 4.13 9.02
C LEU A 47 4.20 4.50 9.71
N ASN A 48 4.46 3.93 10.88
CA ASN A 48 5.66 4.22 11.64
C ASN A 48 6.91 3.85 10.85
N GLU A 49 6.93 2.70 10.17
CA GLU A 49 8.11 2.29 9.40
C GLU A 49 8.32 3.17 8.17
N HIS A 50 7.25 3.52 7.43
CA HIS A 50 7.37 4.46 6.30
C HIS A 50 7.89 5.82 6.75
N ASN A 51 7.30 6.41 7.80
CA ASN A 51 7.71 7.72 8.29
C ASN A 51 9.09 7.72 8.93
N ARG A 52 9.48 6.65 9.63
CA ARG A 52 10.85 6.49 10.14
C ARG A 52 11.88 6.51 9.01
N LEU A 53 11.65 5.75 7.95
CA LEU A 53 12.56 5.70 6.79
C LEU A 53 12.60 7.03 6.03
N ARG A 54 11.44 7.67 5.81
CA ARG A 54 11.35 9.02 5.23
C ARG A 54 12.08 10.07 6.07
N GLN A 55 12.00 9.98 7.39
CA GLN A 55 12.73 10.85 8.31
C GLN A 55 14.25 10.68 8.16
N LEU A 56 14.75 9.45 8.09
CA LEU A 56 16.18 9.20 7.88
C LEU A 56 16.68 9.86 6.60
N VAL A 57 15.92 9.76 5.51
CA VAL A 57 16.23 10.43 4.23
C VAL A 57 16.17 11.95 4.39
N ALA A 58 15.09 12.48 4.98
CA ALA A 58 14.92 13.92 5.16
C ALA A 58 16.07 14.57 5.95
N LEU A 59 16.56 13.89 6.98
CA LEU A 59 17.67 14.34 7.82
C LEU A 59 19.05 14.06 7.22
N GLY A 60 19.14 13.49 6.01
CA GLY A 60 20.41 13.16 5.35
C GLY A 60 21.20 12.05 6.05
N GLN A 61 20.50 11.14 6.75
CA GLN A 61 21.10 10.04 7.51
C GLN A 61 21.26 8.76 6.68
N ILE A 62 20.88 8.80 5.40
CA ILE A 62 21.03 7.69 4.47
C ILE A 62 22.22 7.97 3.56
N HIS A 63 23.21 7.08 3.63
CA HIS A 63 24.44 7.22 2.83
C HIS A 63 24.13 7.31 1.34
N GLY A 64 24.79 8.24 0.65
CA GLY A 64 24.62 8.45 -0.79
C GLY A 64 23.32 9.13 -1.20
N GLN A 65 22.49 9.59 -0.25
CA GLN A 65 21.25 10.31 -0.52
C GLN A 65 21.33 11.75 -0.01
N PRO A 66 20.92 12.76 -0.79
CA PRO A 66 20.77 14.10 -0.26
C PRO A 66 19.65 14.16 0.78
N SER A 67 19.74 15.11 1.71
CA SER A 67 18.61 15.45 2.59
C SER A 67 17.42 15.97 1.77
N ALA A 68 16.22 15.88 2.34
CA ALA A 68 14.99 16.26 1.67
C ALA A 68 14.34 17.48 2.35
N ALA A 69 14.13 18.54 1.56
CA ALA A 69 13.61 19.80 2.04
C ALA A 69 12.07 19.81 2.20
N ASN A 70 11.36 18.98 1.44
CA ASN A 70 9.89 18.95 1.35
C ASN A 70 9.26 17.60 1.75
N MET A 71 9.98 16.70 2.44
CA MET A 71 9.50 15.34 2.70
C MET A 71 8.28 15.34 3.63
N MET A 72 7.11 14.94 3.12
CA MET A 72 5.89 14.88 3.92
C MET A 72 5.86 13.69 4.89
N GLU A 73 5.29 13.89 6.07
CA GLU A 73 4.76 12.82 6.91
C GLU A 73 3.58 12.15 6.18
N MET A 74 3.60 10.82 6.14
CA MET A 74 2.49 10.01 5.65
C MET A 74 1.46 9.80 6.76
N ILE A 75 0.18 9.86 6.39
CA ILE A 75 -0.97 9.51 7.22
C ILE A 75 -1.80 8.42 6.55
N TRP A 76 -2.60 7.69 7.33
CA TRP A 76 -3.38 6.58 6.81
C TRP A 76 -4.60 7.07 6.03
N ASP A 77 -4.90 6.41 4.93
CA ASP A 77 -6.07 6.67 4.10
C ASP A 77 -6.86 5.38 3.86
N ASP A 78 -8.07 5.31 4.41
CA ASP A 78 -8.89 4.11 4.34
C ASP A 78 -9.44 3.83 2.93
N GLU A 79 -9.61 4.86 2.08
CA GLU A 79 -9.97 4.65 0.66
C GLU A 79 -8.83 3.93 -0.08
N LEU A 80 -7.60 4.42 0.09
CA LEU A 80 -6.41 3.76 -0.50
C LEU A 80 -6.22 2.35 0.05
N ALA A 81 -6.45 2.14 1.34
CA ALA A 81 -6.33 0.82 1.98
C ALA A 81 -7.38 -0.16 1.45
N ALA A 82 -8.63 0.28 1.29
CA ALA A 82 -9.68 -0.55 0.70
C ALA A 82 -9.35 -0.96 -0.73
N ILE A 83 -8.80 -0.04 -1.54
CA ILE A 83 -8.34 -0.34 -2.90
C ILE A 83 -7.17 -1.35 -2.86
N ALA A 84 -6.18 -1.12 -1.99
CA ALA A 84 -5.02 -2.01 -1.86
C ALA A 84 -5.43 -3.42 -1.40
N GLN A 85 -6.39 -3.52 -0.47
CA GLN A 85 -6.93 -4.79 0.00
C GLN A 85 -7.67 -5.53 -1.12
N ARG A 86 -8.54 -4.85 -1.86
CA ARG A 86 -9.20 -5.44 -3.03
C ARG A 86 -8.22 -5.99 -4.04
N TRP A 87 -7.07 -5.33 -4.23
CA TRP A 87 -6.02 -5.83 -5.12
C TRP A 87 -5.25 -7.01 -4.52
N ALA A 88 -4.95 -6.97 -3.22
CA ALA A 88 -4.32 -8.09 -2.53
C ALA A 88 -5.18 -9.37 -2.63
N ASP A 89 -6.51 -9.23 -2.56
CA ASP A 89 -7.50 -10.31 -2.68
C ASP A 89 -7.67 -10.85 -4.11
N ARG A 90 -6.96 -10.28 -5.09
CA ARG A 90 -6.85 -10.86 -6.43
C ARG A 90 -5.72 -11.85 -6.58
N CYS A 91 -4.80 -11.90 -5.61
CA CYS A 91 -3.59 -12.69 -5.73
C CYS A 91 -2.84 -12.42 -7.05
N ALA A 92 -2.97 -11.18 -7.54
CA ALA A 92 -2.47 -10.75 -8.85
C ALA A 92 -0.97 -10.49 -8.80
N GLU A 93 -0.30 -10.73 -9.92
CA GLU A 93 1.15 -10.61 -10.01
C GLU A 93 1.61 -9.23 -10.46
N SER A 94 0.77 -8.51 -11.19
CA SER A 94 1.06 -7.19 -11.72
C SER A 94 0.43 -6.08 -10.87
N HIS A 95 0.80 -4.86 -11.19
CA HIS A 95 0.06 -3.68 -10.80
C HIS A 95 -1.34 -3.67 -11.43
N ASP A 96 -2.35 -3.14 -10.72
CA ASP A 96 -3.66 -2.85 -11.33
C ASP A 96 -3.65 -1.58 -12.18
N SER A 97 -4.68 -1.43 -13.02
CA SER A 97 -4.93 -0.18 -13.76
C SER A 97 -5.97 0.72 -13.08
N LEU A 98 -6.77 0.19 -12.14
CA LEU A 98 -7.95 0.83 -11.56
C LEU A 98 -7.79 1.17 -10.07
N ARG A 99 -6.64 1.76 -9.70
CA ARG A 99 -6.36 2.20 -8.32
C ARG A 99 -6.50 3.71 -8.08
N ASN A 100 -6.65 4.50 -9.14
CA ASN A 100 -6.77 5.94 -9.01
C ASN A 100 -8.07 6.30 -8.29
N VAL A 101 -7.99 7.31 -7.41
CA VAL A 101 -9.15 7.86 -6.70
C VAL A 101 -9.55 9.18 -7.34
N ARG A 102 -10.76 9.67 -7.05
CA ARG A 102 -11.23 10.97 -7.55
C ARG A 102 -10.27 12.11 -7.21
N ARG A 103 -9.53 11.98 -6.11
CA ARG A 103 -8.61 12.99 -5.58
C ARG A 103 -7.31 13.10 -6.38
N PHE A 104 -6.79 11.99 -6.93
CA PHE A 104 -5.47 11.94 -7.58
C PHE A 104 -5.15 10.56 -8.18
N ALA A 105 -4.11 10.51 -9.01
CA ALA A 105 -3.46 9.26 -9.40
C ALA A 105 -2.76 8.59 -8.21
N VAL A 106 -2.75 7.26 -8.17
CA VAL A 106 -2.28 6.46 -7.03
C VAL A 106 -1.08 5.58 -7.44
N GLY A 107 0.01 5.72 -6.71
CA GLY A 107 1.19 4.87 -6.81
C GLY A 107 0.99 3.55 -6.06
N GLN A 108 1.82 2.54 -6.34
CA GLN A 108 1.66 1.23 -5.72
C GLN A 108 2.98 0.49 -5.58
N ASN A 109 3.21 -0.10 -4.40
CA ASN A 109 4.24 -1.10 -4.18
C ASN A 109 3.57 -2.46 -3.93
N ILE A 110 4.12 -3.51 -4.54
CA ILE A 110 3.67 -4.89 -4.32
C ILE A 110 4.87 -5.74 -3.92
N ALA A 111 4.64 -6.70 -3.03
CA ALA A 111 5.62 -7.73 -2.76
C ALA A 111 4.98 -9.07 -2.46
N ARG A 112 5.73 -10.13 -2.74
CA ARG A 112 5.31 -11.50 -2.50
C ARG A 112 6.44 -12.33 -1.93
N THR A 113 6.11 -13.19 -0.98
CA THR A 113 7.00 -14.24 -0.48
C THR A 113 6.24 -15.54 -0.43
N TRP A 114 6.88 -16.66 -0.75
CA TRP A 114 6.21 -17.96 -0.74
C TRP A 114 7.09 -19.05 -0.14
N THR A 115 6.45 -20.14 0.27
CA THR A 115 7.09 -21.37 0.72
C THR A 115 6.21 -22.57 0.38
N THR A 116 6.84 -23.71 0.12
CA THR A 116 6.14 -24.99 -0.07
C THR A 116 5.88 -25.71 1.25
N ARG A 117 6.49 -25.27 2.36
CA ARG A 117 6.26 -25.83 3.69
C ARG A 117 4.84 -25.51 4.17
N PRO A 118 4.09 -26.49 4.71
CA PRO A 118 2.83 -26.22 5.39
C PRO A 118 2.99 -25.14 6.48
N PRO A 119 2.09 -24.15 6.55
CA PRO A 119 2.20 -23.05 7.49
C PRO A 119 1.91 -23.54 8.91
N GLY A 120 2.70 -23.06 9.86
CA GLY A 120 2.37 -23.10 11.27
C GLY A 120 1.40 -21.98 11.65
N LEU A 121 1.01 -21.94 12.93
CA LEU A 121 -0.02 -21.04 13.45
C LEU A 121 0.18 -19.56 13.09
N TYR A 122 1.43 -19.07 13.13
CA TYR A 122 1.75 -17.65 12.91
C TYR A 122 2.31 -17.36 11.51
N ASP A 123 2.45 -18.39 10.67
CA ASP A 123 3.00 -18.20 9.32
C ASP A 123 2.06 -17.39 8.43
N GLY A 124 0.78 -17.25 8.76
CA GLY A 124 -0.15 -16.38 8.04
C GLY A 124 -0.03 -14.89 8.36
N GLU A 125 0.70 -14.52 9.41
CA GLU A 125 0.79 -13.11 9.83
C GLU A 125 1.77 -12.31 8.94
N PRO A 126 1.44 -11.06 8.59
CA PRO A 126 2.29 -10.23 7.76
C PRO A 126 3.51 -9.73 8.54
N ASN A 127 4.67 -9.68 7.87
CA ASN A 127 5.84 -8.98 8.39
C ASN A 127 6.05 -7.67 7.63
N TRP A 128 5.22 -6.68 7.97
CA TRP A 128 5.21 -5.37 7.32
C TRP A 128 6.55 -4.66 7.39
N ARG A 129 7.21 -4.64 8.55
CA ARG A 129 8.53 -3.99 8.72
C ARG A 129 9.53 -4.56 7.74
N ARG A 130 9.69 -5.88 7.70
CA ARG A 130 10.62 -6.55 6.77
C ARG A 130 10.31 -6.20 5.33
N GLN A 131 9.03 -6.17 4.94
CA GLN A 131 8.66 -5.90 3.55
C GLN A 131 8.93 -4.44 3.15
N ILE A 132 8.58 -3.50 4.02
CA ILE A 132 8.82 -2.07 3.80
C ILE A 132 10.33 -1.78 3.77
N SER A 133 11.11 -2.36 4.69
CA SER A 133 12.57 -2.25 4.65
C SER A 133 13.16 -2.87 3.37
N SER A 134 12.58 -3.97 2.87
CA SER A 134 13.02 -4.58 1.61
C SER A 134 12.80 -3.65 0.41
N TRP A 135 11.66 -2.95 0.34
CA TRP A 135 11.41 -1.93 -0.69
C TRP A 135 12.39 -0.76 -0.56
N PHE A 136 12.65 -0.33 0.68
CA PHE A 136 13.59 0.75 0.94
C PHE A 136 15.03 0.41 0.56
N ASN A 137 15.46 -0.84 0.75
CA ASN A 137 16.82 -1.29 0.46
C ASN A 137 17.22 -1.15 -1.02
N GLU A 138 16.28 -0.95 -1.94
CA GLU A 138 16.59 -0.55 -3.33
C GLU A 138 17.40 0.75 -3.41
N VAL A 139 17.45 1.55 -2.33
CA VAL A 139 18.35 2.71 -2.21
C VAL A 139 19.81 2.37 -2.53
N GLN A 140 20.25 1.13 -2.27
CA GLN A 140 21.61 0.66 -2.58
C GLN A 140 21.92 0.66 -4.09
N TYR A 141 20.88 0.60 -4.92
CA TYR A 141 20.96 0.62 -6.39
C TYR A 141 20.43 1.94 -6.96
N TYR A 142 20.02 2.88 -6.12
CA TYR A 142 19.45 4.14 -6.56
C TYR A 142 20.55 5.14 -6.93
N HIS A 143 20.44 5.70 -8.12
CA HIS A 143 21.34 6.73 -8.62
C HIS A 143 20.64 8.08 -8.77
N THR A 144 19.52 8.11 -9.49
CA THR A 144 18.78 9.35 -9.77
C THR A 144 17.40 9.03 -10.32
N GLY A 145 16.39 9.84 -9.94
CA GLY A 145 15.05 9.77 -10.50
C GLY A 145 14.37 8.39 -10.39
N TYR A 146 13.15 8.31 -10.91
CA TYR A 146 12.45 7.04 -10.97
C TYR A 146 13.04 6.10 -12.03
N SER A 147 13.23 4.83 -11.65
CA SER A 147 13.49 3.72 -12.57
C SER A 147 12.71 2.49 -12.11
N LYS A 148 12.48 1.53 -13.01
CA LYS A 148 11.82 0.26 -12.64
C LYS A 148 12.62 -0.55 -11.61
N ALA A 149 13.94 -0.40 -11.57
CA ALA A 149 14.81 -1.17 -10.67
C ALA A 149 14.77 -0.67 -9.22
N THR A 150 14.38 0.60 -9.02
CA THR A 150 14.36 1.27 -7.70
C THR A 150 13.01 1.94 -7.42
N GLY A 151 11.97 1.44 -8.08
CA GLY A 151 10.63 2.01 -8.08
C GLY A 151 9.97 1.95 -6.71
N HIS A 152 10.24 0.91 -5.92
CA HIS A 152 9.63 0.78 -4.61
C HIS A 152 10.24 1.78 -3.63
N TYR A 153 11.57 1.93 -3.65
CA TYR A 153 12.27 2.94 -2.86
C TYR A 153 11.81 4.34 -3.22
N THR A 154 11.84 4.70 -4.50
CA THR A 154 11.48 6.05 -4.97
C THR A 154 10.05 6.43 -4.64
N GLN A 155 9.10 5.49 -4.69
CA GLN A 155 7.73 5.73 -4.25
C GLN A 155 7.64 5.96 -2.74
N LEU A 156 8.38 5.17 -1.95
CA LEU A 156 8.39 5.29 -0.49
C LEU A 156 8.93 6.65 -0.03
N VAL A 157 9.94 7.19 -0.72
CA VAL A 157 10.57 8.48 -0.41
C VAL A 157 10.06 9.65 -1.24
N TRP A 158 8.93 9.49 -1.94
CA TRP A 158 8.39 10.57 -2.74
C TRP A 158 7.89 11.72 -1.85
N GLY A 159 8.49 12.90 -1.98
CA GLY A 159 8.35 14.02 -1.04
C GLY A 159 6.92 14.49 -0.88
N ASP A 160 6.17 14.55 -2.00
CA ASP A 160 4.80 15.06 -2.03
C ASP A 160 3.74 13.98 -1.71
N THR A 161 4.12 12.70 -1.66
CA THR A 161 3.21 11.61 -1.27
C THR A 161 3.02 11.62 0.25
N PHE A 162 1.77 11.73 0.71
CA PHE A 162 1.45 11.84 2.14
C PHE A 162 0.27 10.97 2.60
N LEU A 163 -0.40 10.28 1.69
CA LEU A 163 -1.47 9.33 2.00
C LEU A 163 -0.99 7.92 1.71
N LEU A 164 -1.24 7.02 2.65
CA LEU A 164 -0.83 5.62 2.59
C LEU A 164 -2.00 4.72 2.96
N GLY A 165 -2.23 3.68 2.17
CA GLY A 165 -3.16 2.62 2.53
C GLY A 165 -2.68 1.29 1.97
N CYS A 166 -2.68 0.25 2.79
CA CYS A 166 -2.16 -1.06 2.41
C CYS A 166 -3.20 -2.17 2.58
N GLY A 167 -2.95 -3.28 1.91
CA GLY A 167 -3.75 -4.50 1.94
C GLY A 167 -2.88 -5.74 1.89
N TYR A 168 -3.41 -6.85 2.39
CA TYR A 168 -2.67 -8.10 2.54
C TYR A 168 -3.55 -9.31 2.29
N SER A 169 -2.96 -10.32 1.65
CA SER A 169 -3.55 -11.65 1.58
C SER A 169 -2.50 -12.73 1.79
N PHE A 170 -2.94 -13.85 2.36
CA PHE A 170 -2.20 -15.09 2.47
C PHE A 170 -3.03 -16.19 1.82
N TYR A 171 -2.44 -16.92 0.88
CA TYR A 171 -3.17 -17.91 0.09
C TYR A 171 -2.25 -19.05 -0.32
N TYR A 172 -2.84 -20.21 -0.61
CA TYR A 172 -2.17 -21.31 -1.27
C TYR A 172 -2.28 -21.16 -2.79
N ASP A 173 -1.12 -21.11 -3.46
CA ASP A 173 -0.97 -21.11 -4.91
C ASP A 173 -0.48 -22.49 -5.35
N PRO A 174 -1.24 -23.29 -6.13
CA PRO A 174 -0.77 -24.59 -6.59
C PRO A 174 0.59 -24.55 -7.32
N ALA A 175 0.96 -23.42 -7.92
CA ALA A 175 2.22 -23.26 -8.63
C ALA A 175 3.42 -22.88 -7.73
N ARG A 176 3.19 -22.33 -6.53
CA ARG A 176 4.26 -21.78 -5.65
C ARG A 176 4.21 -22.22 -4.19
N GLY A 177 3.07 -22.72 -3.74
CA GLY A 177 2.75 -23.01 -2.35
C GLY A 177 2.13 -21.81 -1.62
N TYR A 178 2.36 -21.77 -0.32
CA TYR A 178 1.81 -20.78 0.61
C TYR A 178 2.46 -19.41 0.37
N THR A 179 1.66 -18.46 -0.11
CA THR A 179 2.11 -17.16 -0.62
C THR A 179 1.50 -16.03 0.19
N LYS A 180 2.36 -15.13 0.67
CA LYS A 180 1.99 -13.84 1.26
C LYS A 180 2.07 -12.77 0.18
N ASN A 181 1.06 -11.92 0.08
CA ASN A 181 0.99 -10.83 -0.88
C ASN A 181 0.69 -9.52 -0.15
N TYR A 182 1.59 -8.55 -0.33
CA TYR A 182 1.55 -7.24 0.30
C TYR A 182 1.33 -6.19 -0.78
N VAL A 183 0.37 -5.30 -0.58
CA VAL A 183 0.07 -4.19 -1.50
C VAL A 183 0.00 -2.91 -0.69
N CYS A 184 0.73 -1.88 -1.08
CA CYS A 184 0.58 -0.54 -0.52
C CYS A 184 0.32 0.46 -1.64
N ASN A 185 -0.69 1.30 -1.44
CA ASN A 185 -1.09 2.37 -2.34
C ASN A 185 -0.69 3.73 -1.75
N TYR A 186 -0.22 4.63 -2.62
CA TYR A 186 0.45 5.88 -2.27
C TYR A 186 -0.22 7.07 -2.96
N GLY A 187 -0.61 8.08 -2.17
CA GLY A 187 -1.35 9.24 -2.65
C GLY A 187 -0.75 10.58 -2.24
N PRO A 188 -0.68 11.57 -3.14
CA PRO A 188 -0.68 11.40 -4.60
C PRO A 188 0.46 10.48 -5.08
N SER A 189 0.31 9.93 -6.29
CA SER A 189 1.33 9.04 -6.90
C SER A 189 2.70 9.70 -6.96
N GLY A 190 3.73 8.91 -6.68
CA GLY A 190 5.11 9.28 -6.99
C GLY A 190 5.54 8.76 -8.35
N ASN A 191 6.85 8.52 -8.47
CA ASN A 191 7.50 7.85 -9.60
C ASN A 191 7.23 8.52 -10.96
N VAL A 192 7.12 9.84 -10.96
CA VAL A 192 6.96 10.63 -12.18
C VAL A 192 8.28 10.62 -12.96
N LEU A 193 8.23 10.12 -14.20
CA LEU A 193 9.40 10.01 -15.05
C LEU A 193 10.04 11.39 -15.29
N GLY A 194 11.37 11.48 -15.10
CA GLY A 194 12.13 12.71 -15.26
C GLY A 194 12.14 13.64 -14.04
N TYR A 195 11.44 13.28 -12.96
CA TYR A 195 11.44 14.04 -11.71
C TYR A 195 12.24 13.34 -10.62
N GLN A 196 12.84 14.14 -9.74
CA GLN A 196 13.47 13.64 -8.52
C GLN A 196 12.41 13.27 -7.48
N PRO A 197 12.64 12.25 -6.64
CA PRO A 197 11.67 11.84 -5.64
C PRO A 197 11.31 12.95 -4.63
N TYR A 198 12.24 13.86 -4.33
CA TYR A 198 12.05 14.98 -3.42
C TYR A 198 12.96 16.14 -3.80
N LYS A 199 12.76 17.30 -3.17
CA LYS A 199 13.63 18.47 -3.32
C LYS A 199 14.83 18.33 -2.39
N SER A 200 16.02 18.24 -2.96
CA SER A 200 17.26 18.13 -2.19
C SER A 200 17.51 19.39 -1.36
N GLY A 201 17.88 19.22 -0.10
CA GLY A 201 18.20 20.31 0.82
C GLY A 201 17.86 19.95 2.27
N GLN A 202 18.35 20.77 3.21
CA GLN A 202 17.95 20.63 4.61
C GLN A 202 16.43 20.77 4.75
N PRO A 203 15.79 20.07 5.71
CA PRO A 203 14.35 20.18 5.95
C PRO A 203 13.89 21.64 6.03
N ALA A 204 13.01 22.05 5.11
CA ALA A 204 12.62 23.46 4.93
C ALA A 204 11.12 23.58 4.63
N CYS A 205 10.29 22.92 5.44
CA CYS A 205 8.84 22.83 5.22
C CYS A 205 8.15 24.18 4.99
N GLY A 206 8.58 25.23 5.71
CA GLY A 206 8.05 26.58 5.55
C GLY A 206 8.24 27.16 4.15
N SER A 207 9.36 26.84 3.49
CA SER A 207 9.65 27.26 2.10
C SER A 207 8.68 26.65 1.08
N TYR A 208 7.97 25.60 1.47
CA TYR A 208 6.98 24.91 0.65
C TYR A 208 5.54 25.13 1.15
N GLY A 209 5.32 26.10 2.06
CA GLY A 209 3.99 26.39 2.60
C GLY A 209 3.46 25.31 3.53
N MET A 210 4.34 24.56 4.19
CA MET A 210 4.01 23.45 5.09
C MET A 210 4.55 23.71 6.49
N SER A 211 3.97 23.04 7.49
CA SER A 211 4.49 23.03 8.85
C SER A 211 5.44 21.84 9.03
N TYR A 212 6.26 21.84 10.08
CA TYR A 212 6.97 20.62 10.46
C TYR A 212 6.00 19.62 11.10
N SER A 213 6.32 18.34 10.98
CA SER A 213 5.65 17.27 11.75
C SER A 213 5.99 17.43 13.24
N ASN A 214 4.98 17.24 14.09
CA ASN A 214 5.17 17.20 15.54
C ASN A 214 5.70 15.85 16.04
N ARG A 215 5.70 14.82 15.18
CA ARG A 215 6.07 13.44 15.55
C ARG A 215 7.38 12.99 14.95
N TYR A 216 7.69 13.43 13.73
CA TYR A 216 8.87 13.02 13.00
C TYR A 216 9.70 14.25 12.61
N ALA A 217 10.80 14.49 13.34
CA ALA A 217 11.79 15.51 13.01
C ALA A 217 12.18 15.47 11.52
N GLY A 218 12.26 16.63 10.88
CA GLY A 218 12.63 16.78 9.48
C GLY A 218 11.49 16.51 8.48
N LEU A 219 10.38 15.91 8.89
CA LEU A 219 9.21 15.73 8.02
C LEU A 219 8.29 16.96 8.06
N CYS A 220 7.58 17.17 6.96
CA CYS A 220 6.59 18.22 6.78
C CYS A 220 5.18 17.69 7.00
N SER A 221 4.28 18.57 7.42
CA SER A 221 2.86 18.29 7.62
C SER A 221 2.03 19.40 6.99
N ARG A 222 0.84 19.06 6.49
CA ARG A 222 -0.09 20.01 5.86
C ARG A 222 -0.96 20.77 6.87
N GLY A 223 -0.51 20.91 8.12
CA GLY A 223 -1.34 21.41 9.21
C GLY A 223 -2.43 20.40 9.60
N SER A 224 -3.28 20.80 10.54
CA SER A 224 -4.22 19.99 11.32
C SER A 224 -5.34 19.31 10.51
N TYR A 225 -5.00 18.39 9.61
CA TYR A 225 -5.92 17.33 9.19
C TYR A 225 -6.03 16.31 10.33
N TYR A 226 -6.61 16.72 11.46
CA TYR A 226 -7.28 15.77 12.33
C TYR A 226 -8.43 15.19 11.51
N HIS A 227 -8.55 13.86 11.48
CA HIS A 227 -9.58 13.06 10.80
C HIS A 227 -9.24 12.36 9.46
N LEU A 228 -7.98 12.00 9.22
CA LEU A 228 -7.69 10.86 8.33
C LEU A 228 -6.94 9.76 9.10
N GLY A 229 -7.73 8.78 9.56
CA GLY A 229 -7.37 7.35 9.67
C GLY A 229 -6.38 6.87 10.74
N ALA A 230 -5.61 7.73 11.41
CA ALA A 230 -4.56 7.25 12.33
C ALA A 230 -5.05 6.97 13.78
N LEU A 231 -6.21 7.49 14.18
CA LEU A 231 -6.77 7.23 15.51
C LEU A 231 -7.57 5.93 15.49
N CYS A 232 -6.84 4.83 15.60
CA CYS A 232 -7.40 3.61 16.14
C CYS A 232 -7.79 3.88 17.59
N VAL A 233 -9.06 4.21 17.82
CA VAL A 233 -9.61 4.27 19.17
C VAL A 233 -9.73 2.81 19.62
N TYR A 234 -8.90 2.40 20.57
CA TYR A 234 -9.11 1.17 21.31
C TYR A 234 -10.36 1.39 22.17
N GLY A 235 -11.51 0.90 21.68
CA GLY A 235 -12.74 0.77 22.47
C GLY A 235 -12.74 -0.52 23.25
#